data_AF-A0A7C2SST8-F1
#
_entry.id   AF-A0A7C2SST8-F1
#
_cell.length_a   1.000
_cell.length_b   1.000
_cell.length_c   1.000
_cell.angle_alpha   90.00
_cell.angle_beta   90.00
_cell.angle_gamma   90.00
#
_symmetry.space_group_name_H-M   'P 1'
#
loop_
_entity.id
_entity.type
_entity.pdbx_description
1 polymer ?
#
loop_
_entity_poly.entity_id
_entity_poly.type
_entity_poly.pdbx_seq_one_letter_code
_entity_poly.pdbx_strand_id
1 'polypeptide(L)' 'MNKVVIIIISFLVLNLTAQENRKIVDLTYAFDENTIFWPTQEGFQLIEDFHGMTEKGYFYSSYG' A
#
# COMPACT_ATOMS: atom_id res chain seq x y z
N MET A 1 -11.12 -19.25 43.26
CA MET A 1 -11.58 -17.91 42.82
C MET A 1 -10.41 -17.02 42.40
N ASN A 2 -9.38 -16.81 43.23
CA ASN A 2 -8.26 -15.89 42.92
C ASN A 2 -7.42 -16.27 41.69
N LYS A 3 -7.15 -17.55 41.42
CA LYS A 3 -6.30 -17.97 40.29
C LYS A 3 -6.92 -17.68 38.91
N VAL A 4 -8.24 -17.86 38.78
CA VAL A 4 -8.96 -17.62 37.50
C VAL A 4 -9.02 -16.13 37.20
N VAL A 5 -9.24 -15.30 38.22
CA VAL A 5 -9.21 -13.83 38.11
C VAL A 5 -7.83 -13.34 37.69
N ILE A 6 -6.76 -13.91 38.27
CA ILE A 6 -5.38 -13.57 37.88
C ILE A 6 -5.09 -13.96 36.43
N ILE A 7 -5.55 -15.13 35.97
CA ILE A 7 -5.37 -15.56 34.57
C ILE A 7 -6.09 -14.60 33.60
N ILE A 8 -7.33 -14.20 33.92
CA ILE A 8 -8.09 -13.24 33.11
C ILE A 8 -7.40 -11.87 33.09
N ILE A 9 -6.91 -11.40 34.23
CA ILE A 9 -6.18 -10.12 34.31
C ILE A 9 -4.89 -10.20 33.49
N SER A 10 -4.09 -11.27 33.61
CA SER A 10 -2.89 -11.44 32.80
C SER A 10 -3.19 -11.48 31.31
N PHE A 11 -4.26 -12.16 30.90
CA PHE A 11 -4.66 -12.19 29.49
C PHE A 11 -5.07 -10.81 28.97
N LEU A 12 -5.79 -10.04 29.79
CA LEU A 12 -6.20 -8.68 29.44
C LEU A 12 -5.00 -7.74 29.32
N VAL A 13 -4.03 -7.83 30.23
CA VAL A 13 -2.81 -7.00 30.25
C VAL A 13 -1.92 -7.29 29.03
N LEU A 14 -1.78 -8.56 28.62
CA LEU A 14 -0.98 -8.95 27.46
C LEU A 14 -1.51 -8.38 26.13
N ASN A 15 -2.82 -8.26 25.98
CA ASN A 15 -3.43 -7.69 24.77
C ASN A 15 -3.23 -6.16 24.68
N LEU A 16 -3.20 -5.48 25.84
CA LEU A 16 -3.05 -4.02 25.90
C LEU A 16 -1.63 -3.56 25.51
N THR A 17 -0.62 -4.41 25.71
CA THR A 17 0.78 -4.12 25.37
C THR A 17 1.16 -4.48 23.92
N ALA A 18 0.28 -5.13 23.16
CA ALA A 18 0.57 -5.62 21.81
C ALA A 18 0.37 -4.57 20.70
N GLN A 19 -0.19 -3.41 21.02
CA GLN A 19 -0.47 -2.37 20.04
C GLN A 19 0.79 -1.55 19.73
N GLU A 20 1.59 -2.01 18.77
CA GLU A 20 2.68 -1.23 18.18
C GLU A 20 2.10 -0.12 17.29
N ASN A 21 2.21 1.14 17.73
CA ASN A 21 1.82 2.30 16.93
C ASN A 21 2.92 2.62 15.91
N ARG A 22 2.93 1.92 14.78
CA ARG A 22 3.86 2.18 13.67
C ARG A 22 3.23 3.15 12.68
N LYS A 23 3.93 4.24 12.41
CA LYS A 23 3.54 5.18 11.35
C LYS A 23 4.15 4.72 10.03
N ILE A 24 3.32 4.50 9.02
CA ILE A 24 3.77 4.38 7.64
C ILE A 24 3.93 5.79 7.09
N VAL A 25 5.08 6.05 6.47
CA VAL A 25 5.37 7.32 5.80
C VAL A 25 5.61 7.01 4.34
N ASP A 26 4.82 7.63 3.47
CA ASP A 26 5.08 7.63 2.04
C ASP A 26 6.20 8.63 1.74
N LEU A 27 7.25 8.16 1.08
CA LEU A 27 8.42 8.96 0.70
C LEU A 27 8.44 9.22 -0.81
N THR A 28 7.28 9.12 -1.46
CA THR A 28 7.10 9.25 -2.91
C THR A 28 6.38 10.55 -3.25
N TYR A 29 6.68 11.13 -4.42
CA TYR A 29 5.90 12.22 -5.02
C TYR A 29 4.88 11.65 -6.00
N ALA A 30 3.81 12.41 -6.27
CA ALA A 30 2.91 12.09 -7.38
C ALA A 30 3.69 12.10 -8.71
N PHE A 31 3.33 11.16 -9.59
CA PHE A 31 3.93 10.98 -10.90
C PHE A 31 2.88 11.26 -11.97
N ASP A 32 2.95 12.44 -12.57
CA ASP A 32 2.04 12.92 -13.60
C ASP A 32 2.72 13.91 -14.55
N GLU A 33 1.94 14.49 -15.47
CA GLU A 33 2.41 15.44 -16.50
C GLU A 33 3.09 16.71 -15.92
N ASN A 34 2.88 17.02 -14.64
CA ASN A 34 3.45 18.16 -13.94
C ASN A 34 4.68 17.78 -13.09
N THR A 35 5.03 16.49 -12.99
CA THR A 35 6.22 16.06 -12.26
C THR A 35 7.47 16.65 -12.92
N ILE A 36 8.36 17.22 -12.11
CA ILE A 36 9.60 17.81 -12.61
C ILE A 36 10.62 16.69 -12.81
N PHE A 37 11.11 16.57 -14.05
CA PHE A 37 12.17 15.64 -14.43
C PHE A 37 13.49 16.37 -14.67
N TRP A 38 14.55 15.59 -14.82
CA TRP A 38 15.82 16.15 -15.24
C TRP A 38 15.70 16.80 -16.63
N PRO A 39 16.32 17.96 -16.91
CA PRO A 39 16.05 18.72 -18.14
C PRO A 39 16.32 17.98 -19.46
N THR A 40 17.15 16.94 -19.43
CA THR A 40 17.47 16.12 -20.60
C THR A 40 16.72 14.79 -20.63
N GLN A 41 15.90 14.50 -19.64
CA GLN A 41 15.10 13.28 -19.60
C GLN A 41 13.74 13.57 -20.24
N GLU A 42 13.18 12.54 -20.88
CA GLU A 42 11.76 12.58 -21.19
C GLU A 42 10.97 12.63 -19.88
N GLY A 43 9.96 13.49 -19.85
CA GLY A 43 9.06 13.61 -18.70
C GLY A 43 8.15 12.40 -18.56
N PHE A 44 7.15 12.51 -17.70
CA PHE A 44 6.14 11.47 -17.57
C PHE A 44 5.38 11.29 -18.88
N GLN A 45 5.24 10.03 -19.31
CA GLN A 45 4.38 9.63 -20.40
C GLN A 45 3.61 8.40 -19.94
N LEU A 46 2.28 8.42 -20.12
CA LEU A 46 1.47 7.23 -19.93
C LEU A 46 1.35 6.53 -21.29
N ILE A 47 2.20 5.54 -21.52
CA ILE A 47 2.23 4.82 -22.79
C ILE A 47 1.29 3.63 -22.69
N GLU A 48 0.18 3.63 -23.42
CA GLU A 48 -0.73 2.48 -23.44
C GLU A 48 -0.19 1.37 -24.34
N ASP A 49 0.18 0.22 -23.75
CA ASP A 49 0.60 -0.97 -24.50
C ASP A 49 -0.60 -1.78 -24.98
N PHE A 50 -1.62 -1.91 -24.11
CA PHE A 50 -2.87 -2.60 -24.41
C PHE A 50 -3.96 -2.12 -23.45
N HIS A 51 -5.16 -1.88 -23.94
CA HIS A 51 -6.31 -1.57 -23.11
C HIS A 51 -7.60 -2.07 -23.77
N GLY A 52 -8.13 -3.19 -23.28
CA GLY A 52 -9.34 -3.77 -23.88
C GLY A 52 -9.60 -5.23 -23.53
N MET A 53 -10.47 -5.86 -24.32
CA MET A 53 -10.80 -7.28 -24.17
C MET A 53 -9.80 -8.14 -24.94
N THR A 54 -9.29 -9.17 -24.27
CA THR A 54 -8.47 -10.21 -24.89
C THR A 54 -9.34 -11.21 -25.65
N GLU A 55 -8.73 -11.95 -26.58
CA GLU A 55 -9.40 -13.05 -27.30
C GLU A 55 -9.96 -14.13 -26.38
N LYS A 56 -9.41 -14.25 -25.17
CA LYS A 56 -9.86 -15.22 -24.14
C LYS A 56 -11.03 -14.70 -23.30
N GLY A 57 -11.51 -13.48 -23.57
CA GLY A 57 -12.72 -12.92 -22.96
C GLY A 57 -12.51 -12.12 -21.67
N TYR A 58 -11.26 -11.82 -21.29
CA TYR A 58 -10.96 -10.99 -20.11
C TYR A 58 -10.48 -9.61 -20.53
N PHE A 59 -10.80 -8.60 -19.73
CA PHE A 59 -10.22 -7.27 -19.87
C PHE A 59 -8.76 -7.27 -19.40
N TYR A 60 -7.87 -6.63 -20.17
CA TYR A 60 -6.46 -6.43 -19.84
C TYR A 60 -6.09 -4.96 -20.11
N SER A 61 -5.26 -4.39 -19.24
CA SER A 61 -4.71 -3.04 -19.38
C SER A 61 -3.25 -3.04 -18.97
N SER A 62 -2.37 -2.52 -19.83
CA SER A 62 -0.92 -2.41 -19.63
C SER A 62 -0.44 -1.05 -20.09
N TYR A 63 0.42 -0.44 -19.28
CA TYR A 63 1.05 0.83 -19.59
C TYR A 63 2.57 0.73 -19.35
N GLY A 64 3.36 1.29 -20.25
CA GLY A 64 4.83 1.33 -20.22
C GLY A 64 5.40 2.65 -19.73
#